data_AF-A0A6G1RUY0-F1
#
_entry.id   AF-A0A6G1RUY0-F1
#
_cell.length_a   1.000
_cell.length_b   1.000
_cell.length_c   1.000
_cell.angle_alpha   90.00
_cell.angle_beta   90.00
_cell.angle_gamma   90.00
#
_symmetry.space_group_name_H-M   'P 1'
#
loop_
_entity.id
_entity.type
_entity.pdbx_description
1 polymer ?
#
loop_
_entity_poly.entity_id
_entity_poly.type
_entity_poly.pdbx_seq_one_letter_code
_entity_poly.pdbx_strand_id
1 'polypeptide(L)'
;SWPGGCPPGWAGERGAPGWAPGPRGGGGPCLPAARAERNLNAAGPAAPSPSPLPVPHPLQRRRGSEMTTPNKTPPGADPKQLERTGTVREIGSQAVWSLSSCKPGFGVDQLRDDNLETYWQSDGSQPHLVNIQFRRKTTVKTLCIYADYKSDESYTPSKISVRVGNNFHNLQEIRQLELVEPSGWIHVPLTDTHKKPIRTFMIQIAVLANHQNGRDTHMRQIKVYTPVEESSIGKFPRCTTIDFMMYRSIR
;
A
#
# COMPACT_ATOMS: atom_id res chain seq x y z
N SER A 1 3.28 -47.00 -1.83
CA SER A 1 3.46 -48.02 -0.78
C SER A 1 4.93 -48.06 -0.40
N TRP A 2 5.18 -48.25 0.89
CA TRP A 2 6.42 -48.05 1.67
C TRP A 2 6.54 -46.66 2.37
N PRO A 3 6.95 -46.68 3.65
CA PRO A 3 6.33 -45.96 4.78
C PRO A 3 7.29 -44.86 5.30
N GLY A 4 6.90 -43.87 6.11
CA GLY A 4 6.29 -43.92 7.44
C GLY A 4 7.35 -43.57 8.49
N GLY A 5 7.03 -42.66 9.42
CA GLY A 5 7.80 -42.48 10.66
C GLY A 5 8.05 -41.02 11.09
N CYS A 6 7.05 -40.39 11.72
CA CYS A 6 7.29 -39.34 12.70
C CYS A 6 7.88 -39.95 14.00
N PRO A 7 8.78 -39.25 14.70
CA PRO A 7 8.99 -39.47 16.13
C PRO A 7 8.25 -38.41 16.98
N PRO A 8 7.71 -38.78 18.16
CA PRO A 8 7.01 -37.89 19.07
C PRO A 8 7.90 -37.37 20.21
N GLY A 9 7.50 -36.21 20.74
CA GLY A 9 7.53 -35.89 22.17
C GLY A 9 8.87 -35.48 22.79
N TRP A 10 8.89 -34.29 23.40
CA TRP A 10 9.44 -34.09 24.75
C TRP A 10 8.64 -33.00 25.46
N ALA A 11 7.80 -33.46 26.39
CA ALA A 11 7.24 -32.66 27.46
C ALA A 11 8.28 -32.60 28.59
N GLY A 12 8.65 -31.38 29.00
CA GLY A 12 9.55 -31.12 30.11
C GLY A 12 8.91 -30.10 31.04
N GLU A 13 8.26 -30.61 32.07
CA GLU A 13 7.73 -29.92 33.23
C GLU A 13 8.82 -29.28 34.12
N ARG A 14 8.37 -28.33 34.95
CA ARG A 14 8.86 -27.95 36.28
C ARG A 14 10.08 -27.02 36.38
N GLY A 15 9.86 -25.89 37.08
CA GLY A 15 10.93 -25.07 37.63
C GLY A 15 10.52 -23.70 38.20
N ALA A 16 9.52 -23.64 39.09
CA ALA A 16 9.45 -22.56 40.10
C ALA A 16 10.24 -23.02 41.33
N PRO A 17 10.99 -22.13 42.00
CA PRO A 17 10.64 -21.84 43.40
C PRO A 17 10.97 -20.41 43.84
N GLY A 18 10.34 -19.96 44.93
CA GLY A 18 10.87 -18.84 45.72
C GLY A 18 9.82 -18.05 46.49
N TRP A 19 9.40 -18.56 47.65
CA TRP A 19 8.61 -17.86 48.65
C TRP A 19 9.49 -17.40 49.83
N ALA A 20 9.03 -16.32 50.48
CA ALA A 20 9.30 -15.85 51.86
C ALA A 20 10.48 -14.87 52.10
N PRO A 21 10.51 -14.11 53.24
CA PRO A 21 9.44 -13.28 53.84
C PRO A 21 9.91 -11.92 54.47
N GLY A 22 9.00 -10.92 54.52
CA GLY A 22 8.82 -9.81 55.52
C GLY A 22 10.00 -8.93 56.02
N PRO A 23 9.79 -7.98 56.97
CA PRO A 23 8.52 -7.43 57.52
C PRO A 23 8.53 -5.90 57.88
N ARG A 24 7.37 -5.39 58.39
CA ARG A 24 7.11 -4.18 59.25
C ARG A 24 7.38 -2.80 58.64
N GLY A 25 6.64 -1.72 58.88
CA GLY A 25 5.51 -1.28 59.73
C GLY A 25 5.14 0.15 59.22
N GLY A 26 4.15 0.94 59.65
CA GLY A 26 3.12 0.94 60.69
C GLY A 26 2.35 2.29 60.59
N GLY A 27 1.14 2.37 61.19
CA GLY A 27 0.33 3.60 61.51
C GLY A 27 -0.12 4.49 60.33
N GLY A 28 -1.40 4.75 60.01
CA GLY A 28 -2.57 5.13 60.84
C GLY A 28 -2.51 6.62 61.26
N PRO A 29 -3.61 7.39 61.40
CA PRO A 29 -4.90 7.42 60.66
C PRO A 29 -5.46 8.86 60.36
N CYS A 30 -6.57 8.91 59.60
CA CYS A 30 -7.75 9.82 59.62
C CYS A 30 -7.69 11.39 59.71
N LEU A 31 -8.33 12.04 58.70
CA LEU A 31 -9.30 13.18 58.63
C LEU A 31 -9.69 13.94 59.92
N PRO A 32 -10.22 15.22 59.90
CA PRO A 32 -11.22 15.75 58.95
C PRO A 32 -11.24 17.28 58.65
N ALA A 33 -12.32 17.69 57.98
CA ALA A 33 -12.74 18.98 57.43
C ALA A 33 -12.68 20.25 58.31
N ALA A 34 -12.62 21.41 57.65
CA ALA A 34 -13.05 22.69 58.20
C ALA A 34 -13.81 23.52 57.14
N ARG A 35 -14.85 24.20 57.61
CA ARG A 35 -15.91 24.94 56.92
C ARG A 35 -15.89 26.39 57.41
N ALA A 36 -16.48 27.28 56.61
CA ALA A 36 -16.95 28.63 56.94
C ALA A 36 -15.86 29.74 56.85
N GLU A 37 -16.14 30.98 56.45
CA GLU A 37 -17.33 31.81 56.70
C GLU A 37 -17.68 32.79 55.57
N ARG A 38 -18.92 33.27 55.68
CA ARG A 38 -19.59 34.29 54.86
C ARG A 38 -19.10 35.68 55.25
N ASN A 39 -19.19 36.62 54.31
CA ASN A 39 -19.52 38.00 54.65
C ASN A 39 -20.67 38.50 53.77
N LEU A 40 -21.73 38.94 54.45
CA LEU A 40 -22.91 39.63 53.96
C LEU A 40 -22.67 41.13 54.09
N ASN A 41 -23.02 41.93 53.09
CA ASN A 41 -23.77 43.19 53.26
C ASN A 41 -24.04 43.87 51.92
N ALA A 42 -25.33 44.14 51.67
CA ALA A 42 -25.90 45.45 51.27
C ALA A 42 -27.07 45.27 50.31
N ALA A 43 -28.21 45.84 50.71
CA ALA A 43 -29.52 45.78 50.08
C ALA A 43 -29.69 46.83 48.95
N GLY A 44 -30.56 46.54 47.98
CA GLY A 44 -31.06 47.49 46.97
C GLY A 44 -31.89 46.81 45.87
N PRO A 45 -32.87 47.49 45.24
CA PRO A 45 -34.22 46.92 45.06
C PRO A 45 -34.55 46.29 43.70
N ALA A 46 -35.59 45.45 43.75
CA ALA A 46 -36.62 45.13 42.76
C ALA A 46 -36.23 44.85 41.29
N ALA A 47 -36.54 43.62 40.88
CA ALA A 47 -36.43 43.08 39.52
C ALA A 47 -37.43 43.69 38.52
N PRO A 48 -37.04 43.72 37.23
CA PRO A 48 -37.93 43.39 36.14
C PRO A 48 -37.49 42.10 35.43
N SER A 49 -38.47 41.31 35.00
CA SER A 49 -38.37 40.01 34.32
C SER A 49 -37.41 39.97 33.12
N PRO A 50 -36.58 38.92 32.95
CA PRO A 50 -35.80 38.75 31.72
C PRO A 50 -36.59 38.03 30.63
N SER A 51 -36.52 38.57 29.42
CA SER A 51 -36.99 38.01 28.16
C SER A 51 -36.27 36.69 27.80
N PRO A 52 -36.86 35.80 26.98
CA PRO A 52 -36.29 34.48 26.71
C PRO A 52 -34.98 34.56 25.91
N LEU A 53 -33.98 33.81 26.36
CA LEU A 53 -32.69 33.63 25.69
C LEU A 53 -32.86 32.87 24.35
N PRO A 54 -32.05 33.17 23.31
CA PRO A 54 -32.08 32.43 22.06
C PRO A 54 -31.43 31.04 22.21
N VAL A 55 -32.06 30.06 21.58
CA VAL A 55 -31.67 28.64 21.52
C VAL A 55 -30.27 28.48 20.92
N PRO A 56 -29.37 27.64 21.46
CA PRO A 56 -28.05 27.44 20.86
C PRO A 56 -28.15 26.58 19.59
N HIS A 57 -27.59 27.08 18.49
CA HIS A 57 -27.35 26.30 17.28
C HIS A 57 -26.37 25.15 17.56
N PRO A 58 -26.53 23.98 16.91
CA PRO A 58 -25.68 22.83 17.18
C PRO A 58 -24.23 23.10 16.76
N LEU A 59 -23.32 22.97 17.73
CA LEU A 59 -21.88 22.89 17.51
C LEU A 59 -21.59 21.82 16.45
N GLN A 60 -21.10 22.24 15.29
CA GLN A 60 -20.56 21.34 14.29
C GLN A 60 -19.46 20.49 14.93
N ARG A 61 -19.75 19.19 15.02
CA ARG A 61 -18.83 18.13 15.38
C ARG A 61 -17.54 18.33 14.58
N ARG A 62 -16.48 18.80 15.24
CA ARG A 62 -15.14 18.90 14.65
C ARG A 62 -14.80 17.51 14.11
N ARG A 63 -14.69 17.40 12.79
CA ARG A 63 -14.03 16.25 12.14
C ARG A 63 -12.69 16.08 12.86
N GLY A 64 -12.44 14.89 13.38
CA GLY A 64 -11.12 14.53 13.89
C GLY A 64 -10.11 14.83 12.80
N SER A 65 -9.19 15.74 13.10
CA SER A 65 -8.02 16.00 12.27
C SER A 65 -7.20 14.71 12.24
N GLU A 66 -7.26 14.01 11.12
CA GLU A 66 -6.36 12.90 10.82
C GLU A 66 -4.93 13.41 10.96
N MET A 67 -4.17 12.80 11.86
CA MET A 67 -2.78 13.15 12.13
C MET A 67 -1.98 12.74 10.89
N THR A 68 -1.80 13.67 9.95
CA THR A 68 -1.03 13.42 8.73
C THR A 68 0.44 13.25 9.12
N THR A 69 0.96 12.02 9.06
CA THR A 69 2.40 11.80 9.04
C THR A 69 2.98 12.58 7.87
N PRO A 70 4.01 13.43 8.09
CA PRO A 70 4.40 14.48 7.14
C PRO A 70 4.99 13.99 5.81
N ASN A 71 5.23 12.68 5.63
CA ASN A 71 5.96 12.13 4.48
C ASN A 71 5.28 10.92 3.80
N LYS A 72 3.95 10.80 3.85
CA LYS A 72 3.27 9.69 3.16
C LYS A 72 3.54 9.71 1.65
N THR A 73 3.69 8.53 1.05
CA THR A 73 3.76 8.38 -0.40
C THR A 73 2.43 8.82 -1.01
N PRO A 74 2.42 9.85 -1.89
CA PRO A 74 1.18 10.35 -2.44
C PRO A 74 0.52 9.29 -3.36
N PRO A 75 -0.81 9.14 -3.32
CA PRO A 75 -1.51 8.26 -4.23
C PRO A 75 -1.40 8.80 -5.66
N GLY A 76 -0.95 7.96 -6.58
CA GLY A 76 -0.96 8.23 -8.01
C GLY A 76 -2.37 8.19 -8.60
N ALA A 77 -2.50 8.73 -9.81
CA ALA A 77 -3.76 8.72 -10.56
C ALA A 77 -4.22 7.28 -10.87
N ASP A 78 -5.53 7.09 -11.05
CA ASP A 78 -6.07 5.80 -11.50
C ASP A 78 -5.49 5.43 -12.88
N PRO A 79 -4.83 4.26 -13.05
CA PRO A 79 -4.30 3.82 -14.33
C PRO A 79 -5.34 3.78 -15.46
N LYS A 80 -6.64 3.62 -15.14
CA LYS A 80 -7.72 3.72 -16.15
C LYS A 80 -7.79 5.12 -16.78
N GLN A 81 -7.43 6.19 -16.06
CA GLN A 81 -7.34 7.53 -16.64
C GLN A 81 -6.19 7.62 -17.65
N LEU A 82 -5.05 6.97 -17.35
CA LEU A 82 -3.91 6.90 -18.26
C LEU A 82 -4.27 6.12 -19.53
N GLU A 83 -5.00 5.01 -19.41
CA GLU A 83 -5.53 4.23 -20.55
C GLU A 83 -6.47 5.06 -21.44
N ARG A 84 -7.36 5.86 -20.85
CA ARG A 84 -8.30 6.74 -21.58
C ARG A 84 -7.62 7.79 -22.45
N THR A 85 -6.37 8.16 -22.15
CA THR A 85 -5.60 9.07 -23.01
C THR A 85 -5.23 8.46 -24.36
N GLY A 86 -5.29 7.12 -24.49
CA GLY A 86 -4.86 6.39 -25.68
C GLY A 86 -3.35 6.39 -25.93
N THR A 87 -2.54 6.96 -25.03
CA THR A 87 -1.08 7.06 -25.18
C THR A 87 -0.33 5.82 -24.71
N VAL A 88 -0.99 4.95 -23.95
CA VAL A 88 -0.44 3.69 -23.44
C VAL A 88 -1.45 2.56 -23.57
N ARG A 89 -0.95 1.32 -23.51
CA ARG A 89 -1.77 0.10 -23.56
C ARG A 89 -1.30 -0.86 -22.47
N GLU A 90 -2.23 -1.46 -21.74
CA GLU A 90 -1.93 -2.54 -20.79
C GLU A 90 -1.49 -3.79 -21.56
N ILE A 91 -0.41 -4.42 -21.11
CA ILE A 91 0.23 -5.56 -21.80
C ILE A 91 0.48 -6.75 -20.90
N GLY A 92 -0.07 -6.75 -19.68
CA GLY A 92 0.16 -7.83 -18.74
C GLY A 92 -0.46 -9.15 -19.19
N SER A 93 -1.51 -9.13 -20.04
CA SER A 93 -2.05 -10.34 -20.69
C SER A 93 -1.11 -11.00 -21.70
N GLN A 94 -0.08 -10.29 -22.17
CA GLN A 94 0.93 -10.82 -23.10
C GLN A 94 2.11 -11.48 -22.38
N ALA A 95 2.14 -11.41 -21.05
CA ALA A 95 3.20 -11.95 -20.21
C ALA A 95 2.75 -13.21 -19.47
N VAL A 96 3.74 -14.05 -19.15
CA VAL A 96 3.61 -15.10 -18.14
C VAL A 96 4.01 -14.52 -16.80
N TRP A 97 3.17 -14.75 -15.78
CA TRP A 97 3.37 -14.25 -14.43
C TRP A 97 3.71 -15.40 -13.49
N SER A 98 4.66 -15.19 -12.59
CA SER A 98 4.98 -16.13 -11.52
C SER A 98 5.36 -15.39 -10.24
N LEU A 99 5.12 -16.03 -9.10
CA LEU A 99 5.37 -15.49 -7.77
C LEU A 99 6.43 -16.34 -7.08
N SER A 100 7.20 -15.75 -6.17
CA SER A 100 8.14 -16.52 -5.34
C SER A 100 7.41 -17.54 -4.44
N SER A 101 6.25 -17.14 -3.92
CA SER A 101 5.37 -17.95 -3.09
C SER A 101 3.97 -17.36 -3.08
N CYS A 102 2.97 -18.15 -2.72
CA CYS A 102 1.62 -17.67 -2.50
C CYS A 102 0.88 -18.58 -1.51
N LYS A 103 -0.05 -17.99 -0.75
CA LYS A 103 -1.06 -18.79 -0.04
C LYS A 103 -2.08 -19.36 -1.03
N PRO A 104 -2.63 -20.56 -0.78
CA PRO A 104 -3.71 -21.11 -1.60
C PRO A 104 -4.88 -20.12 -1.70
N GLY A 105 -5.30 -19.79 -2.92
CA GLY A 105 -6.38 -18.83 -3.19
C GLY A 105 -5.99 -17.35 -3.22
N PHE A 106 -4.72 -17.00 -2.96
CA PHE A 106 -4.21 -15.63 -2.95
C PHE A 106 -2.96 -15.55 -3.82
N GLY A 107 -3.08 -15.79 -5.13
CA GLY A 107 -1.98 -15.92 -6.07
C GLY A 107 -1.99 -14.88 -7.19
N VAL A 108 -1.53 -15.29 -8.38
CA VAL A 108 -1.42 -14.42 -9.57
C VAL A 108 -2.77 -13.91 -10.04
N ASP A 109 -3.83 -14.72 -9.89
CA ASP A 109 -5.16 -14.37 -10.38
C ASP A 109 -5.68 -13.10 -9.70
N GLN A 110 -5.50 -13.01 -8.37
CA GLN A 110 -5.90 -11.85 -7.57
C GLN A 110 -5.07 -10.59 -7.88
N LEU A 111 -3.84 -10.73 -8.41
CA LEU A 111 -3.02 -9.57 -8.82
C LEU A 111 -3.44 -8.94 -10.14
N ARG A 112 -4.41 -9.55 -10.83
CA ARG A 112 -4.77 -9.22 -12.21
C ARG A 112 -6.28 -9.22 -12.47
N ASP A 113 -7.10 -9.42 -11.45
CA ASP A 113 -8.56 -9.54 -11.59
C ASP A 113 -9.30 -8.18 -11.67
N ASP A 114 -8.57 -7.07 -11.57
CA ASP A 114 -9.13 -5.70 -11.57
C ASP A 114 -10.04 -5.41 -10.37
N ASN A 115 -9.93 -6.21 -9.30
CA ASN A 115 -10.56 -5.98 -8.01
C ASN A 115 -9.51 -5.51 -6.99
N LEU A 116 -9.82 -4.44 -6.26
CA LEU A 116 -8.92 -3.90 -5.22
C LEU A 116 -9.17 -4.53 -3.84
N GLU A 117 -10.22 -5.34 -3.69
CA GLU A 117 -10.53 -6.05 -2.46
C GLU A 117 -9.72 -7.35 -2.32
N THR A 118 -9.39 -7.97 -3.45
CA THR A 118 -8.56 -9.17 -3.55
C THR A 118 -7.08 -8.80 -3.57
N TYR A 119 -6.23 -9.79 -3.24
CA TYR A 119 -4.78 -9.59 -3.16
C TYR A 119 -4.03 -10.91 -3.33
N TRP A 120 -2.79 -10.80 -3.80
CA TRP A 120 -1.78 -11.83 -3.55
C TRP A 120 -1.29 -11.70 -2.12
N GLN A 121 -1.13 -12.85 -1.46
CA GLN A 121 -0.44 -12.96 -0.19
C GLN A 121 0.76 -13.90 -0.36
N SER A 122 1.96 -13.39 -0.11
CA SER A 122 3.15 -14.24 -0.09
C SER A 122 3.16 -15.17 1.12
N ASP A 123 3.93 -16.26 1.03
CA ASP A 123 4.12 -17.22 2.12
C ASP A 123 5.53 -17.81 2.01
N GLY A 124 6.54 -17.05 2.45
CA GLY A 124 7.93 -17.43 2.23
C GLY A 124 8.94 -16.47 2.82
N SER A 125 10.22 -16.68 2.50
CA SER A 125 11.30 -15.77 2.89
C SER A 125 11.37 -14.57 1.95
N GLN A 126 11.63 -13.39 2.51
CA GLN A 126 11.98 -12.21 1.71
C GLN A 126 13.29 -12.44 0.93
N PRO A 127 13.46 -11.80 -0.25
CA PRO A 127 12.49 -10.91 -0.91
C PRO A 127 11.34 -11.67 -1.59
N HIS A 128 10.13 -11.11 -1.54
CA HIS A 128 8.98 -11.66 -2.26
C HIS A 128 8.99 -11.15 -3.70
N LEU A 129 8.86 -12.05 -4.68
CA LEU A 129 9.10 -11.75 -6.09
C LEU A 129 7.82 -11.89 -6.92
N VAL A 130 7.58 -10.91 -7.79
CA VAL A 130 6.66 -11.02 -8.92
C VAL A 130 7.49 -10.97 -10.20
N ASN A 131 7.46 -12.05 -10.97
CA ASN A 131 8.17 -12.17 -12.23
C ASN A 131 7.18 -12.06 -13.39
N ILE A 132 7.49 -11.19 -14.34
CA ILE A 132 6.66 -10.88 -15.51
C ILE A 132 7.52 -11.13 -16.74
N GLN A 133 7.25 -12.21 -17.47
CA GLN A 133 8.04 -12.64 -18.61
C GLN A 133 7.27 -12.54 -19.92
N PHE A 134 7.79 -11.78 -20.87
CA PHE A 134 7.21 -11.61 -22.19
C PHE A 134 7.79 -12.62 -23.19
N ARG A 135 6.95 -13.11 -24.11
CA ARG A 135 7.38 -14.02 -25.19
C ARG A 135 8.35 -13.37 -26.20
N ARG A 136 8.29 -12.05 -26.32
CA ARG A 136 9.14 -11.23 -27.20
C ARG A 136 9.67 -10.03 -26.44
N LYS A 137 10.77 -9.46 -26.92
CA LYS A 137 11.35 -8.25 -26.33
C LYS A 137 10.34 -7.10 -26.43
N THR A 138 9.75 -6.75 -25.31
CA THR A 138 8.60 -5.85 -25.24
C THR A 138 9.05 -4.49 -24.72
N THR A 139 8.55 -3.43 -25.34
CA THR A 139 8.75 -2.05 -24.86
C THR A 139 7.81 -1.79 -23.70
N VAL A 140 8.34 -1.34 -22.57
CA VAL A 140 7.57 -1.06 -21.35
C VAL A 140 7.88 0.35 -20.88
N LYS A 141 6.84 1.10 -20.49
CA LYS A 141 6.94 2.52 -20.11
C LYS A 141 6.61 2.76 -18.64
N THR A 142 5.57 2.13 -18.14
CA THR A 142 5.10 2.35 -16.77
C THR A 142 4.64 1.03 -16.16
N LEU A 143 5.04 0.79 -14.92
CA LEU A 143 4.50 -0.23 -14.05
C LEU A 143 3.63 0.46 -12.99
N CYS A 144 2.40 0.01 -12.81
CA CYS A 144 1.48 0.50 -11.79
C CYS A 144 1.24 -0.60 -10.76
N ILE A 145 1.41 -0.28 -9.49
CA ILE A 145 1.22 -1.18 -8.36
C ILE A 145 0.18 -0.55 -7.43
N TYR A 146 -0.80 -1.32 -6.96
CA TYR A 146 -1.72 -0.86 -5.93
C TYR A 146 -1.33 -1.43 -4.56
N ALA A 147 -1.17 -0.54 -3.58
CA ALA A 147 -0.95 -0.88 -2.17
C ALA A 147 -1.70 0.12 -1.28
N ASP A 148 -2.30 -0.37 -0.19
CA ASP A 148 -3.02 0.47 0.77
C ASP A 148 -2.68 0.10 2.21
N TYR A 149 -1.94 0.98 2.87
CA TYR A 149 -1.46 0.82 4.23
C TYR A 149 -2.59 0.69 5.25
N LYS A 150 -3.71 1.38 5.03
CA LYS A 150 -4.86 1.30 5.96
C LYS A 150 -5.51 -0.07 5.97
N SER A 151 -5.47 -0.76 4.83
CA SER A 151 -6.08 -2.08 4.67
C SER A 151 -5.11 -3.22 5.01
N ASP A 152 -3.81 -3.02 4.74
CA ASP A 152 -2.82 -4.11 4.78
C ASP A 152 -1.83 -4.01 5.97
N GLU A 153 -1.75 -2.86 6.67
CA GLU A 153 -0.89 -2.65 7.84
C GLU A 153 0.55 -3.15 7.60
N SER A 154 1.00 -4.16 8.37
CA SER A 154 2.32 -4.78 8.26
C SER A 154 2.56 -5.56 6.96
N TYR A 155 1.53 -5.97 6.22
CA TYR A 155 1.67 -6.63 4.91
C TYR A 155 2.00 -5.64 3.79
N THR A 156 1.94 -4.34 4.06
CA THR A 156 2.20 -3.29 3.06
C THR A 156 3.68 -3.21 2.71
N PRO A 157 4.07 -3.34 1.42
CA PRO A 157 5.45 -3.12 0.99
C PRO A 157 5.98 -1.75 1.45
N SER A 158 7.15 -1.71 2.08
CA SER A 158 7.87 -0.48 2.43
C SER A 158 9.06 -0.23 1.51
N LYS A 159 9.62 -1.29 0.92
CA LYS A 159 10.76 -1.20 0.00
C LYS A 159 10.58 -2.13 -1.18
N ILE A 160 10.52 -1.58 -2.39
CA ILE A 160 10.36 -2.33 -3.64
C ILE A 160 11.55 -2.06 -4.55
N SER A 161 12.12 -3.11 -5.13
CA SER A 161 13.12 -3.05 -6.20
C SER A 161 12.49 -3.54 -7.50
N VAL A 162 12.59 -2.76 -8.56
CA VAL A 162 12.15 -3.13 -9.90
C VAL A 162 13.38 -3.39 -10.76
N ARG A 163 13.41 -4.59 -11.34
CA ARG A 163 14.54 -5.12 -12.10
C ARG A 163 14.07 -5.55 -13.47
N VAL A 164 14.96 -5.47 -14.45
CA VAL A 164 14.68 -5.90 -15.83
C VAL A 164 15.85 -6.68 -16.39
N GLY A 165 15.59 -7.59 -17.33
CA GLY A 165 16.62 -8.42 -17.94
C GLY A 165 16.10 -9.30 -19.06
N ASN A 166 16.98 -10.13 -19.61
CA ASN A 166 16.58 -11.13 -20.61
C ASN A 166 16.11 -12.44 -19.96
N ASN A 167 16.62 -12.77 -18.77
CA ASN A 167 16.30 -13.97 -18.00
C ASN A 167 16.56 -13.73 -16.49
N PHE A 168 16.31 -14.76 -15.66
CA PHE A 168 16.46 -14.67 -14.20
C PHE A 168 17.89 -14.37 -13.71
N HIS A 169 18.93 -14.69 -14.50
CA HIS A 169 20.33 -14.56 -14.10
C HIS A 169 20.95 -13.22 -14.49
N ASN A 170 20.29 -12.41 -15.32
CA ASN A 170 20.80 -11.12 -15.80
C ASN A 170 19.85 -9.95 -15.50
N LEU A 171 19.09 -10.07 -14.42
CA LEU A 171 18.25 -8.98 -13.94
C LEU A 171 19.13 -7.85 -13.38
N GLN A 172 18.89 -6.64 -13.86
CA GLN A 172 19.50 -5.42 -13.36
C GLN A 172 18.44 -4.55 -12.70
N GLU A 173 18.73 -4.05 -11.50
CA GLU A 173 17.88 -3.08 -10.83
C GLU A 173 17.90 -1.75 -11.59
N ILE A 174 16.71 -1.28 -11.96
CA ILE A 174 16.52 0.00 -12.65
C ILE A 174 15.93 1.06 -11.73
N ARG A 175 15.17 0.63 -10.71
CA ARG A 175 14.51 1.53 -9.76
C ARG A 175 14.35 0.82 -8.41
N GLN A 176 14.63 1.56 -7.35
CA GLN A 176 14.25 1.19 -5.99
C GLN A 176 13.30 2.27 -5.47
N LEU A 177 12.22 1.84 -4.82
CA LEU A 177 11.21 2.70 -4.22
C LEU A 177 11.18 2.46 -2.71
N GLU A 178 11.13 3.55 -1.96
CA GLU A 178 10.79 3.55 -0.54
C GLU A 178 9.38 4.11 -0.41
N LEU A 179 8.50 3.32 0.19
CA LEU A 179 7.08 3.61 0.34
C LEU A 179 6.79 3.86 1.82
N VAL A 180 6.12 4.97 2.11
CA VAL A 180 5.75 5.39 3.45
C VAL A 180 4.23 5.49 3.49
N GLU A 181 3.59 4.52 4.13
CA GLU A 181 2.12 4.42 4.23
C GLU A 181 1.39 4.70 2.90
N PRO A 182 1.72 3.98 1.80
CA PRO A 182 1.07 4.19 0.51
C PRO A 182 -0.44 3.93 0.63
N SER A 183 -1.27 4.73 -0.03
CA SER A 183 -2.74 4.63 0.06
C SER A 183 -3.39 4.68 -1.33
N GLY A 184 -2.86 3.91 -2.29
CA GLY A 184 -3.38 3.89 -3.66
C GLY A 184 -2.38 3.39 -4.70
N TRP A 185 -2.55 3.89 -5.93
CA TRP A 185 -1.71 3.51 -7.06
C TRP A 185 -0.32 4.14 -7.00
N ILE A 186 0.70 3.33 -7.17
CA ILE A 186 2.10 3.73 -7.26
C ILE A 186 2.52 3.56 -8.72
N HIS A 187 2.93 4.65 -9.35
CA HIS A 187 3.40 4.66 -10.74
C HIS A 187 4.92 4.63 -10.76
N VAL A 188 5.48 3.58 -11.36
CA VAL A 188 6.93 3.38 -11.50
C VAL A 188 7.29 3.55 -12.98
N PRO A 189 7.98 4.66 -13.35
CA PRO A 189 8.49 4.84 -14.71
C PRO A 189 9.59 3.80 -15.01
N LEU A 190 9.39 3.04 -16.09
CA LEU A 190 10.35 2.06 -16.61
C LEU A 190 11.15 2.71 -17.75
N THR A 191 11.98 3.69 -17.39
CA THR A 191 12.79 4.45 -18.34
C THR A 191 14.28 4.21 -18.13
N ASP A 192 15.00 4.17 -19.26
CA ASP A 192 16.47 4.11 -19.31
C ASP A 192 17.09 5.48 -18.96
N THR A 193 18.42 5.53 -18.87
CA THR A 193 19.26 6.71 -18.65
C THR A 193 18.90 7.88 -19.57
N HIS A 194 18.47 7.60 -20.80
CA HIS A 194 18.04 8.59 -21.78
C HIS A 194 16.54 8.96 -21.70
N LYS A 195 15.85 8.63 -20.59
CA LYS A 195 14.40 8.83 -20.39
C LYS A 195 13.51 8.14 -21.45
N LYS A 196 14.04 7.12 -22.12
CA LYS A 196 13.28 6.32 -23.11
C LYS A 196 12.67 5.08 -22.45
N PRO A 197 11.49 4.61 -22.89
CA PRO A 197 10.92 3.35 -22.42
C PRO A 197 11.90 2.18 -22.60
N ILE A 198 11.97 1.30 -21.61
CA ILE A 198 12.87 0.15 -21.61
C ILE A 198 12.33 -0.95 -22.53
N ARG A 199 13.22 -1.65 -23.24
CA ARG A 199 12.89 -2.86 -24.00
C ARG A 199 13.48 -4.09 -23.32
N THR A 200 12.63 -4.95 -22.77
CA THR A 200 13.05 -6.08 -21.95
C THR A 200 12.26 -7.36 -22.28
N PHE A 201 12.80 -8.53 -21.94
CA PHE A 201 12.03 -9.78 -21.95
C PHE A 201 11.40 -10.06 -20.60
N MET A 202 11.99 -9.54 -19.52
CA MET A 202 11.56 -9.84 -18.16
C MET A 202 11.56 -8.58 -17.31
N ILE A 203 10.54 -8.46 -16.46
CA ILE A 203 10.48 -7.54 -15.33
C ILE A 203 10.38 -8.39 -14.06
N GLN A 204 11.12 -8.04 -13.02
CA GLN A 204 10.98 -8.60 -11.70
C GLN A 204 10.72 -7.47 -10.70
N ILE A 205 9.65 -7.61 -9.93
CA ILE A 205 9.32 -6.75 -8.81
C ILE A 205 9.73 -7.53 -7.56
N ALA A 206 10.61 -6.97 -6.75
CA ALA A 206 11.10 -7.57 -5.52
C ALA A 206 10.67 -6.71 -4.34
N VAL A 207 9.78 -7.23 -3.49
CA VAL A 207 9.46 -6.63 -2.20
C VAL A 207 10.58 -7.01 -1.24
N LEU A 208 11.43 -6.03 -0.93
CA LEU A 208 12.63 -6.20 -0.11
C LEU A 208 12.32 -6.08 1.39
N ALA A 209 11.31 -5.29 1.73
CA ALA A 209 10.84 -5.10 3.10
C ALA A 209 9.37 -4.65 3.10
N ASN A 210 8.68 -4.94 4.20
CA ASN A 210 7.33 -4.45 4.49
C ASN A 210 7.34 -3.44 5.65
N HIS A 211 6.23 -2.77 5.87
CA HIS A 211 6.03 -1.93 7.05
C HIS A 211 6.04 -2.78 8.32
N GLN A 212 6.45 -2.19 9.44
CA GLN A 212 6.43 -2.83 10.76
C GLN A 212 7.14 -4.20 10.81
N ASN A 213 8.13 -4.43 9.92
CA ASN A 213 8.82 -5.70 9.74
C ASN A 213 7.90 -6.89 9.44
N GLY A 214 6.78 -6.65 8.73
CA GLY A 214 5.88 -7.72 8.31
C GLY A 214 6.58 -8.77 7.46
N ARG A 215 6.29 -10.04 7.77
CA ARG A 215 6.95 -11.20 7.13
C ARG A 215 6.49 -11.37 5.68
N ASP A 216 5.19 -11.45 5.47
CA ASP A 216 4.56 -11.64 4.16
C ASP A 216 4.07 -10.30 3.59
N THR A 217 3.75 -10.26 2.31
CA THR A 217 3.31 -9.04 1.62
C THR A 217 1.94 -9.20 0.99
N HIS A 218 1.16 -8.12 0.97
CA HIS A 218 -0.05 -7.99 0.18
C HIS A 218 0.20 -7.06 -0.99
N MET A 219 -0.17 -7.50 -2.19
CA MET A 219 -0.31 -6.64 -3.35
C MET A 219 -1.66 -6.92 -3.97
N ARG A 220 -2.44 -5.86 -4.19
CA ARG A 220 -3.84 -5.97 -4.64
C ARG A 220 -3.94 -6.02 -6.15
N GLN A 221 -3.19 -5.17 -6.86
CA GLN A 221 -3.26 -5.14 -8.33
C GLN A 221 -1.95 -4.66 -8.94
N ILE A 222 -1.57 -5.25 -10.07
CA ILE A 222 -0.39 -4.83 -10.86
C ILE A 222 -0.78 -4.67 -12.33
N LYS A 223 -0.40 -3.53 -12.92
CA LYS A 223 -0.58 -3.26 -14.35
C LYS A 223 0.73 -2.86 -15.00
N VAL A 224 0.97 -3.37 -16.21
CA VAL A 224 2.16 -3.02 -16.99
C VAL A 224 1.72 -2.37 -18.30
N TYR A 225 2.30 -1.21 -18.60
CA TYR A 225 1.94 -0.41 -19.76
C TYR A 225 3.09 -0.32 -20.77
N THR A 226 2.78 -0.57 -22.04
CA THR A 226 3.61 -0.19 -23.20
C THR A 226 3.22 1.20 -23.67
N PRO A 227 4.14 2.01 -24.21
CA PRO A 227 3.72 3.14 -25.04
C PRO A 227 2.90 2.60 -26.22
N VAL A 228 1.81 3.27 -26.56
CA VAL A 228 1.18 3.06 -27.87
C VAL A 228 2.10 3.77 -28.86
N GLU A 229 2.65 3.01 -29.81
CA GLU A 229 3.30 3.62 -30.97
C GLU A 229 2.23 4.46 -31.67
N GLU A 230 2.39 5.78 -31.63
CA GLU A 230 1.76 6.63 -32.62
C GLU A 230 2.38 6.18 -33.94
N SER A 231 1.69 5.32 -34.68
CA SER A 231 2.19 4.84 -35.97
C SER A 231 2.32 6.04 -36.89
N SER A 232 3.51 6.63 -36.90
CA SER A 232 3.94 7.52 -37.95
C SER A 232 3.86 6.72 -39.23
N ILE A 233 3.18 7.27 -40.24
CA ILE A 233 3.23 6.72 -41.58
C ILE A 233 4.69 6.94 -42.05
N GLY A 234 5.55 5.94 -41.81
CA GLY A 234 7.00 6.08 -42.05
C GLY A 234 7.68 7.13 -41.15
N LYS A 235 8.67 7.85 -41.71
CA LYS A 235 9.46 8.91 -41.03
C LYS A 235 8.70 10.24 -40.84
N PHE A 236 7.41 10.29 -41.16
CA PHE A 236 6.67 11.55 -41.22
C PHE A 236 5.87 11.82 -39.93
N PRO A 237 5.76 13.10 -39.51
CA PRO A 237 4.97 13.49 -38.35
C PRO A 237 3.48 13.17 -38.51
N ARG A 238 2.79 13.10 -37.38
CA ARG A 238 1.36 12.75 -37.29
C ARG A 238 0.51 13.69 -38.15
N CYS A 239 -0.20 13.15 -39.13
CA CYS A 239 -1.33 13.84 -39.73
C CYS A 239 -2.59 13.53 -38.92
N THR A 240 -3.26 14.57 -38.42
CA THR A 240 -4.47 14.45 -37.57
C THR A 240 -5.76 14.65 -38.34
N THR A 241 -5.68 15.04 -39.61
CA THR A 241 -6.86 15.31 -40.44
C THR A 241 -7.57 14.02 -40.81
N ILE A 242 -8.90 14.04 -40.76
CA ILE A 242 -9.77 12.89 -41.10
C ILE A 242 -9.44 12.34 -42.48
N ASP A 243 -9.21 13.22 -43.46
CA ASP A 243 -8.86 12.84 -44.83
C ASP A 243 -7.61 11.96 -44.90
N PHE A 244 -6.59 12.27 -44.11
CA PHE A 244 -5.36 11.48 -44.07
C PHE A 244 -5.53 10.16 -43.31
N MET A 245 -6.39 10.15 -42.28
CA MET A 245 -6.69 8.93 -41.52
C MET A 245 -7.51 7.93 -42.32
N MET A 246 -8.38 8.38 -43.24
CA MET A 246 -9.21 7.52 -44.09
C MET A 246 -8.37 6.60 -45.00
N TYR A 247 -7.23 7.07 -45.47
CA TYR A 247 -6.32 6.29 -46.33
C TYR A 247 -5.17 5.61 -45.57
N ARG A 248 -5.19 5.64 -44.23
CA ARG A 248 -4.06 5.18 -43.39
C ARG A 248 -3.87 3.66 -43.37
N SER A 249 -4.95 2.90 -43.51
CA SER A 249 -4.89 1.43 -43.50
C SER A 249 -5.92 0.87 -44.48
N ILE A 250 -5.49 -0.06 -45.32
CA ILE A 250 -6.41 -0.96 -46.01
C ILE A 250 -6.86 -1.98 -44.96
N ARG A 251 -8.16 -2.09 -44.73
CA ARG A 251 -8.76 -3.00 -43.74
C ARG A 251 -9.75 -3.92 -44.42
#